data_AF-A0A6M3LYX7-F1
#
_entry.id   AF-A0A6M3LYX7-F1
#
_cell.length_a   1.000
_cell.length_b   1.000
_cell.length_c   1.000
_cell.angle_alpha   90.00
_cell.angle_beta   90.00
_cell.angle_gamma   90.00
#
_symmetry.space_group_name_H-M   'P 1'
#
loop_
_entity.id
_entity.type
_entity.pdbx_description
1 polymer ?
#
loop_
_entity_poly.entity_id
_entity_poly.type
_entity_poly.pdbx_seq_one_letter_code
_entity_poly.pdbx_strand_id
1 'polypeptide(L)'
;MGYNKNMRLILETIIKQPNGIIDVSVIIKSDKGKKRSYTYHLNSAYVLMEFNKLYYANTKCHGKALQILVKNNVSITAEKQ
;
A
#
# COMPACT_ATOMS: atom_id res chain seq x y z
N MET A 1 -15.90 3.60 6.47
CA MET A 1 -14.67 4.20 7.04
C MET A 1 -14.19 5.31 6.11
N GLY A 2 -14.23 6.57 6.56
CA GLY A 2 -13.85 7.73 5.73
C GLY A 2 -12.35 7.95 5.69
N TYR A 3 -11.77 8.04 4.49
CA TYR A 3 -10.35 8.35 4.29
C TYR A 3 -10.10 9.82 4.62
N ASN A 4 -9.21 10.09 5.58
CA ASN A 4 -8.83 11.44 5.98
C ASN A 4 -8.02 12.11 4.86
N LYS A 5 -8.37 13.35 4.52
CA LYS A 5 -7.90 14.11 3.33
C LYS A 5 -6.38 14.32 3.25
N ASN A 6 -5.65 13.94 4.30
CA ASN A 6 -4.25 14.26 4.51
C ASN A 6 -3.41 13.03 4.93
N MET A 7 -3.81 11.81 4.55
CA MET A 7 -2.94 10.64 4.66
C MET A 7 -1.89 10.65 3.55
N ARG A 8 -0.61 10.59 3.92
CA ARG A 8 0.49 10.40 2.97
C ARG A 8 0.88 8.92 2.95
N LEU A 9 0.67 8.29 1.80
CA LEU A 9 1.21 6.97 1.48
C LEU A 9 2.63 7.13 0.95
N ILE A 10 3.54 6.29 1.44
CA ILE A 10 4.93 6.21 0.99
C ILE A 10 5.18 4.75 0.66
N LEU A 11 5.57 4.47 -0.59
CA LEU A 11 6.05 3.15 -0.99
C LEU A 11 7.49 2.98 -0.52
N GLU A 12 7.77 1.93 0.25
CA GLU A 12 9.13 1.60 0.71
C GLU A 12 9.79 0.59 -0.22
N THR A 13 9.18 -0.59 -0.35
CA THR A 13 9.76 -1.70 -1.11
C THR A 13 8.69 -2.53 -1.81
N ILE A 14 9.09 -3.16 -2.92
CA ILE A 14 8.32 -4.17 -3.62
C ILE A 14 9.23 -5.38 -3.79
N ILE A 15 8.86 -6.52 -3.22
CA ILE A 15 9.64 -7.76 -3.29
C ILE A 15 8.79 -8.81 -4.00
N LYS A 16 9.31 -9.37 -5.09
CA LYS A 16 8.67 -10.51 -5.78
C LYS A 16 9.28 -11.79 -5.23
N GLN A 17 8.50 -12.55 -4.46
CA GLN A 17 8.94 -13.81 -3.92
C GLN A 17 8.94 -14.93 -4.99
N PRO A 18 9.78 -15.97 -4.85
CA PRO A 18 9.81 -17.10 -5.77
C PRO A 18 8.51 -17.91 -5.85
N ASN A 19 7.68 -17.87 -4.80
CA ASN A 19 6.37 -18.53 -4.73
C ASN A 19 5.26 -17.78 -5.49
N GLY A 20 5.59 -16.68 -6.19
CA GLY A 20 4.63 -15.86 -6.92
C GLY A 20 3.90 -14.80 -6.09
N ILE A 21 4.14 -14.73 -4.77
CA ILE A 21 3.65 -13.66 -3.90
C ILE A 21 4.51 -12.41 -4.11
N ILE A 22 3.86 -11.25 -4.09
CA ILE A 22 4.50 -9.94 -4.19
C ILE A 22 4.24 -9.19 -2.90
N ASP A 23 5.29 -8.88 -2.16
CA ASP A 23 5.22 -8.06 -0.97
C ASP A 23 5.35 -6.59 -1.34
N VAL A 24 4.41 -5.78 -0.89
CA VAL A 24 4.40 -4.33 -1.07
C VAL A 24 4.40 -3.68 0.29
N SER A 25 5.54 -3.10 0.68
CA SER A 25 5.71 -2.43 1.95
C SER A 25 5.45 -0.93 1.80
N VAL A 26 4.57 -0.39 2.63
CA VAL A 26 4.16 1.01 2.60
C VAL A 26 4.09 1.62 4.00
N ILE A 27 4.44 2.90 4.09
CA ILE A 27 4.19 3.72 5.28
C ILE A 27 2.95 4.57 5.03
N ILE A 28 2.01 4.52 5.97
CA ILE A 28 0.91 5.46 6.06
C ILE A 28 1.24 6.48 7.15
N LYS A 29 1.52 7.71 6.74
CA LYS A 29 1.71 8.85 7.65
C LYS A 29 0.41 9.63 7.77
N SER A 30 -0.10 9.74 8.99
CA SER A 30 -1.18 10.66 9.32
C SER A 30 -0.64 12.05 9.65
N ASP A 31 -1.47 13.08 9.52
CA ASP A 31 -1.12 14.45 9.95
C ASP A 31 -0.67 14.56 11.39
N LYS A 32 -1.24 13.72 12.28
CA LYS A 32 -0.93 13.71 13.71
C LYS A 32 0.47 13.15 14.01
N GLY A 33 1.35 13.08 13.01
CA GLY A 33 2.71 12.55 13.11
C GLY A 33 2.79 11.02 13.21
N LYS A 34 1.68 10.32 13.49
CA LYS A 34 1.65 8.87 13.58
C LYS A 34 1.97 8.26 12.22
N LYS A 35 3.08 7.51 12.16
CA LYS A 35 3.48 6.67 11.03
C LYS A 35 3.13 5.23 11.37
N ARG A 36 2.70 4.46 10.38
CA ARG A 36 2.50 3.02 10.50
C ARG A 36 3.01 2.35 9.23
N SER A 37 3.80 1.31 9.40
CA SER A 37 4.32 0.50 8.29
C SER A 37 3.44 -0.74 8.12
N TYR A 38 3.19 -1.08 6.86
CA TYR A 38 2.35 -2.20 6.46
C TYR A 38 3.00 -2.93 5.30
N THR A 39 3.02 -4.26 5.36
CA THR A 39 3.36 -5.11 4.23
C THR A 39 2.11 -5.81 3.73
N TYR A 40 1.79 -5.58 2.46
CA TYR A 40 0.69 -6.21 1.74
C TYR A 40 1.24 -7.34 0.89
N HIS A 41 0.65 -8.52 1.00
CA HIS A 41 0.97 -9.69 0.20
C HIS A 41 -0.03 -9.80 -0.95
N LEU A 42 0.43 -9.63 -2.19
CA LEU A 42 -0.38 -9.72 -3.39
C LEU A 42 -0.06 -11.02 -4.13
N ASN A 43 -1.06 -11.69 -4.69
CA ASN A 43 -0.88 -12.89 -5.53
C ASN A 43 -0.98 -12.60 -7.03
N SER A 44 -0.97 -11.32 -7.42
CA SER A 44 -1.25 -10.90 -8.80
C SER A 44 -0.39 -9.70 -9.21
N ALA A 45 0.40 -9.89 -10.28
CA ALA A 45 1.18 -8.83 -10.90
C ALA A 45 0.30 -7.72 -11.50
N TYR A 46 -0.92 -8.06 -11.92
CA TYR A 46 -1.89 -7.07 -12.41
C TYR A 46 -2.30 -6.08 -11.31
N VAL A 47 -2.51 -6.58 -10.09
CA VAL A 47 -2.84 -5.74 -8.92
C VAL A 47 -1.67 -4.79 -8.61
N LEU A 48 -0.43 -5.28 -8.68
CA LEU A 48 0.76 -4.44 -8.51
C LEU A 48 0.83 -3.32 -9.57
N MET A 49 0.52 -3.65 -10.83
CA MET A 49 0.51 -2.68 -11.93
C MET A 49 -0.53 -1.57 -11.70
N GLU A 50 -1.75 -1.94 -11.33
CA GLU A 50 -2.82 -0.99 -11.03
C GLU A 50 -2.49 -0.12 -9.80
N PHE A 51 -1.89 -0.73 -8.76
CA PHE A 51 -1.38 0.01 -7.61
C PHE A 51 -0.35 1.07 -8.04
N ASN A 52 0.68 0.68 -8.80
CA ASN A 52 1.74 1.59 -9.24
C ASN A 52 1.17 2.74 -10.08
N LYS A 53 0.24 2.44 -11.00
CA LYS A 53 -0.44 3.46 -11.80
C LYS A 53 -1.12 4.51 -10.93
N LEU A 54 -1.85 4.09 -9.90
CA LEU A 54 -2.53 5.02 -8.99
C LEU A 54 -1.57 5.75 -8.05
N TYR A 55 -0.51 5.08 -7.60
CA TYR A 55 0.51 5.66 -6.72
C TYR A 55 1.25 6.80 -7.42
N TYR A 56 1.71 6.59 -8.65
CA TYR A 56 2.47 7.59 -9.40
C TYR A 56 1.62 8.67 -10.09
N ALA A 57 0.31 8.46 -10.26
CA ALA A 57 -0.55 9.43 -10.95
C ALA A 57 -0.69 10.77 -10.20
N ASN A 58 -0.96 10.74 -8.89
CA ASN A 58 -1.08 11.93 -8.05
C ASN A 58 -1.14 11.53 -6.56
N THR A 59 -0.71 12.41 -5.66
CA THR A 59 -0.88 12.26 -4.22
C THR A 59 -2.36 12.12 -3.80
N LYS A 60 -3.30 12.72 -4.55
CA LYS A 60 -4.75 12.52 -4.34
C LYS A 60 -5.23 11.10 -4.66
N CYS A 61 -4.47 10.35 -5.45
CA CYS A 61 -4.78 8.97 -5.83
C CYS A 61 -4.22 7.94 -4.85
N HIS A 62 -3.40 8.34 -3.88
CA HIS A 62 -2.83 7.44 -2.87
C HIS A 62 -3.91 6.68 -2.08
N GLY A 63 -5.06 7.30 -1.82
CA GLY A 63 -6.19 6.61 -1.18
C GLY A 63 -6.74 5.47 -2.03
N LYS A 64 -6.82 5.65 -3.36
CA LYS A 64 -7.25 4.59 -4.28
C LYS A 64 -6.17 3.50 -4.43
N ALA A 65 -4.89 3.90 -4.49
CA ALA A 65 -3.78 2.96 -4.51
C ALA A 65 -3.82 2.04 -3.27
N LEU A 66 -4.05 2.63 -2.08
CA LEU A 66 -4.22 1.87 -0.85
C LEU A 66 -5.45 0.94 -0.88
N GLN A 67 -6.57 1.40 -1.45
CA GLN A 67 -7.77 0.54 -1.63
C GLN A 67 -7.49 -0.67 -2.50
N ILE A 68 -6.69 -0.54 -3.57
CA ILE A 68 -6.29 -1.68 -4.41
C ILE A 68 -5.51 -2.70 -3.59
N LEU A 69 -4.52 -2.23 -2.81
CA LEU A 69 -3.75 -3.11 -1.93
C LEU A 69 -4.67 -3.82 -0.95
N VAL A 70 -5.47 -3.08 -0.17
CA VAL A 70 -6.37 -3.63 0.85
C VAL A 70 -7.37 -4.64 0.27
N LYS A 71 -7.96 -4.36 -0.90
CA LYS A 71 -8.98 -5.23 -1.52
C LYS A 71 -8.41 -6.54 -2.05
N ASN A 72 -7.18 -6.54 -2.55
CA ASN A 72 -6.56 -7.69 -3.20
C ASN A 72 -5.49 -8.35 -2.33
N ASN A 73 -5.40 -7.93 -1.07
CA ASN A 73 -4.42 -8.44 -0.14
C ASN A 73 -4.81 -9.85 0.29
N VAL A 74 -3.86 -10.78 0.23
CA VAL A 74 -4.09 -12.13 0.80
C VAL A 74 -3.72 -12.20 2.28
N SER A 75 -2.88 -11.28 2.77
CA SER A 75 -2.54 -11.15 4.20
C SER A 75 -1.91 -9.78 4.49
N ILE A 76 -2.17 -9.19 5.67
CA ILE A 76 -1.55 -7.93 6.09
C ILE A 76 -0.72 -8.13 7.34
N THR A 77 0.54 -7.71 7.30
CA THR A 77 1.37 -7.57 8.48
C THR A 77 1.54 -6.10 8.78
N ALA A 78 1.06 -5.66 9.95
CA ALA A 78 1.23 -4.30 10.42
C ALA A 78 2.31 -4.28 11.50
N GLU A 79 3.47 -3.70 11.20
CA GLU A 79 4.49 -3.49 12.21
C GLU A 79 4.16 -2.21 13.00
N LYS A 80 3.94 -2.38 14.29
CA LYS A 80 3.67 -1.28 15.21
C LYS A 80 5.01 -0.81 15.77
N GLN A 81 5.60 0.20 15.12
CA GLN A 81 6.70 0.96 15.72
C GLN A 81 6.18 1.90 16.81
#